data_AF-A0A0D2HSC4-F1
#
_entry.id   AF-A0A0D2HSC4-F1
#
_cell.length_a   1.000
_cell.length_b   1.000
_cell.length_c   1.000
_cell.angle_alpha   90.00
_cell.angle_beta   90.00
_cell.angle_gamma   90.00
#
_symmetry.space_group_name_H-M   'P 1'
#
loop_
_entity.id
_entity.type
_entity.pdbx_description
1 polymer ?
#
loop_
_entity_poly.entity_id
_entity_poly.type
_entity_poly.pdbx_seq_one_letter_code
_entity_poly.pdbx_strand_id
1 'polypeptide(L)'
;MARKSRWTRDQRAQLLKMVHAGVSEQEIRNQFTTSDNKGRSRAMTAVEFAQQLKQAMVEAGEIKQTSREKKAKKQVYYEVTQTGRLTISDFEKVTGAEPGAKFVLEKPRGRSKAWRIMPA
;
A
#
# COMPACT_ATOMS: atom_id res chain seq x y z
N MET A 1 -10.51 -0.91 8.18
CA MET A 1 -10.32 -1.76 9.37
C MET A 1 -9.76 -3.09 8.91
N ALA A 2 -8.58 -3.51 9.38
CA ALA A 2 -8.02 -4.83 9.05
C ALA A 2 -8.93 -5.91 9.65
N ARG A 3 -9.32 -6.92 8.87
CA ARG A 3 -10.11 -8.05 9.37
C ARG A 3 -9.33 -8.67 10.53
N LYS A 4 -9.93 -8.71 11.74
CA LYS A 4 -9.33 -9.42 12.89
C LYS A 4 -9.00 -10.83 12.43
N SER A 5 -7.73 -11.20 12.45
CA SER A 5 -7.31 -12.56 12.13
C SER A 5 -8.03 -13.50 13.10
N ARG A 6 -8.62 -14.58 12.55
CA ARG A 6 -9.39 -15.56 13.33
C ARG A 6 -8.54 -16.35 14.33
N TRP A 7 -7.22 -16.23 14.25
CA TRP A 7 -6.27 -16.98 15.05
C TRP A 7 -5.73 -16.17 16.22
N THR A 8 -5.58 -16.82 17.37
CA THR A 8 -4.92 -16.24 18.53
C THR A 8 -3.40 -16.32 18.38
N ARG A 9 -2.68 -15.51 19.17
CA ARG A 9 -1.21 -15.55 19.22
C ARG A 9 -0.68 -16.93 19.60
N ASP A 10 -1.38 -17.62 20.51
CA ASP A 10 -0.99 -18.95 20.98
C ASP A 10 -1.10 -20.00 19.87
N GLN A 11 -2.15 -19.94 19.05
CA GLN A 11 -2.31 -20.81 17.88
C GLN A 11 -1.18 -20.58 16.86
N ARG A 12 -0.74 -19.34 16.67
CA ARG A 12 0.40 -19.02 15.80
C ARG A 12 1.74 -19.49 16.37
N ALA A 13 1.92 -19.42 17.68
CA ALA A 13 3.11 -19.97 18.34
C ALA A 13 3.15 -21.51 18.23
N GLN A 14 2.00 -22.18 18.37
CA GLN A 14 1.89 -23.62 18.18
C GLN A 14 2.16 -24.04 16.72
N LEU A 15 1.65 -23.27 15.75
CA LEU A 15 1.97 -23.42 14.33
C LEU A 15 3.49 -23.38 14.11
N LEU A 16 4.15 -22.35 14.62
CA LEU A 16 5.60 -22.18 14.49
C LEU A 16 6.38 -23.35 15.10
N LYS A 17 5.95 -23.85 16.27
CA LYS A 17 6.56 -25.02 16.92
C LYS A 17 6.49 -26.28 16.06
N MET A 18 5.34 -26.56 15.43
CA MET A 18 5.20 -27.75 14.58
C MET A 18 6.01 -27.64 13.29
N VAL A 19 6.10 -26.44 12.72
CA VAL A 19 6.96 -26.19 11.55
C VAL A 19 8.42 -26.42 11.90
N HIS A 20 8.89 -25.91 13.04
CA HIS A 20 10.25 -26.17 13.55
C HIS A 20 10.49 -27.64 13.91
N ALA A 21 9.45 -28.36 14.34
CA ALA A 21 9.51 -29.80 14.61
C ALA A 21 9.49 -30.67 13.32
N GLY A 22 9.39 -30.06 12.14
CA GLY A 22 9.40 -30.78 10.85
C GLY A 22 8.10 -31.48 10.49
N VAL A 23 6.97 -31.10 11.10
CA VAL A 23 5.65 -31.66 10.76
C VAL A 23 5.24 -31.20 9.37
N SER A 24 4.59 -32.08 8.59
CA SER A 24 4.20 -31.76 7.23
C SER A 24 3.11 -30.69 7.17
N GLU A 25 3.10 -29.88 6.10
CA GLU A 25 2.11 -28.82 5.90
C GLU A 25 0.68 -29.37 5.96
N GLN A 26 0.45 -30.54 5.36
CA GLN A 26 -0.87 -31.16 5.26
C GLN A 26 -1.39 -31.61 6.63
N GLU A 27 -0.53 -32.17 7.48
CA GLU A 27 -0.88 -32.53 8.86
C GLU A 27 -1.22 -31.30 9.70
N ILE A 28 -0.41 -30.23 9.59
CA ILE A 28 -0.68 -28.98 10.28
C ILE A 28 -2.02 -28.37 9.84
N ARG A 29 -2.30 -28.38 8.54
CA ARG A 29 -3.55 -27.85 7.97
C ARG A 29 -4.79 -28.65 8.39
N ASN A 30 -4.63 -29.93 8.71
CA ASN A 30 -5.69 -30.78 9.24
C ASN A 30 -5.98 -30.50 10.72
N GLN A 31 -4.96 -30.20 11.51
CA GLN A 31 -5.12 -29.87 12.94
C GLN A 31 -5.72 -28.46 13.14
N PHE A 32 -5.38 -27.53 12.25
CA PHE A 32 -5.82 -26.14 12.33
C PHE A 32 -6.92 -25.85 11.31
N THR A 33 -8.11 -26.34 11.63
CA THR A 33 -9.29 -26.12 10.80
C THR A 33 -9.74 -24.66 10.84
N THR A 34 -10.18 -24.14 9.69
CA THR A 34 -10.73 -22.79 9.53
C THR A 34 -12.21 -22.86 9.16
N SER A 35 -12.97 -21.81 9.47
CA SER A 35 -14.38 -21.75 9.12
C SER A 35 -14.56 -21.11 7.74
N ASP A 36 -15.34 -21.75 6.86
CA ASP A 36 -15.69 -21.18 5.57
C ASP A 36 -16.72 -20.02 5.71
N ASN A 37 -17.02 -19.31 4.63
CA ASN A 37 -17.99 -18.21 4.59
C ASN A 37 -19.41 -18.64 5.01
N LYS A 38 -19.68 -19.95 5.02
CA LYS A 38 -20.94 -20.58 5.46
C LYS A 38 -20.86 -21.21 6.85
N GLY A 39 -19.81 -20.91 7.63
CA GLY A 39 -19.65 -21.40 9.02
C GLY A 39 -19.10 -22.83 9.16
N ARG A 40 -18.96 -23.59 8.07
CA ARG A 40 -18.48 -24.98 8.11
C ARG A 40 -16.98 -25.05 8.38
N SER A 41 -16.56 -26.01 9.20
CA SER A 41 -15.14 -26.30 9.42
C SER A 41 -14.54 -26.94 8.17
N ARG A 42 -13.39 -26.43 7.72
CA ARG A 42 -12.61 -26.96 6.61
C ARG A 42 -11.12 -26.90 6.93
N ALA A 43 -10.34 -27.74 6.26
CA ALA A 43 -8.90 -27.58 6.25
C ALA A 43 -8.53 -26.21 5.63
N MET A 44 -7.44 -25.64 6.15
CA MET A 44 -6.90 -24.40 5.63
C MET A 44 -6.34 -24.61 4.21
N THR A 45 -6.40 -23.58 3.36
CA THR A 45 -5.73 -23.62 2.04
C THR A 45 -4.24 -23.31 2.19
N ALA A 46 -3.41 -23.67 1.20
CA ALA A 46 -1.97 -23.37 1.22
C ALA A 46 -1.70 -21.85 1.34
N VAL A 47 -2.53 -21.02 0.69
CA VAL A 47 -2.41 -19.55 0.74
C VAL A 47 -2.66 -19.03 2.16
N GLU A 48 -3.71 -19.52 2.81
CA GLU A 48 -4.03 -19.14 4.19
C GLU A 48 -2.95 -19.62 5.17
N PHE A 49 -2.43 -20.83 4.98
CA PHE A 49 -1.33 -21.38 5.78
C PHE A 49 -0.09 -20.49 5.68
N ALA A 50 0.34 -20.13 4.47
CA ALA A 50 1.49 -19.25 4.25
C ALA A 50 1.30 -17.86 4.89
N GLN A 51 0.07 -17.32 4.86
CA GLN A 51 -0.26 -16.07 5.54
C GLN A 51 -0.12 -16.18 7.07
N GLN A 52 -0.65 -17.24 7.67
CA GLN A 52 -0.53 -17.46 9.12
C GLN A 52 0.91 -17.72 9.53
N LEU A 53 1.66 -18.51 8.76
CA LEU A 53 3.07 -18.78 9.02
C LEU A 53 3.90 -17.51 8.97
N LYS A 54 3.74 -16.69 7.92
CA LYS A 54 4.40 -15.39 7.83
C LYS A 54 4.09 -14.51 9.04
N GLN A 55 2.84 -14.47 9.46
CA GLN A 55 2.44 -13.67 10.61
C GLN A 55 3.00 -14.22 11.93
N ALA A 56 3.06 -15.55 12.09
CA ALA A 56 3.71 -16.21 13.23
C ALA A 56 5.21 -15.87 13.30
N MET A 57 5.92 -15.90 12.18
CA MET A 57 7.34 -15.54 12.10
C MET A 57 7.59 -14.05 12.39
N VAL A 58 6.68 -13.16 11.98
CA VAL A 58 6.74 -11.74 12.36
C VAL A 58 6.53 -11.55 13.86
N GLU A 59 5.58 -12.27 14.46
CA GLU A 59 5.31 -12.21 15.91
C GLU A 59 6.42 -12.85 16.76
N ALA A 60 7.10 -13.86 16.23
CA ALA A 60 8.28 -14.48 16.83
C ALA A 60 9.55 -13.63 16.69
N GLY A 61 9.52 -12.57 15.88
CA GLY A 61 10.67 -11.71 15.62
C GLY A 61 11.67 -12.28 14.60
N GLU A 62 11.37 -13.42 13.98
CA GLU A 62 12.19 -14.03 12.93
C GLU A 62 12.16 -13.21 11.62
N ILE A 63 11.06 -12.50 11.35
CA ILE A 63 10.90 -11.65 10.16
C ILE A 63 10.50 -10.23 10.57
N LYS A 64 11.29 -9.24 10.14
CA LYS A 64 10.88 -7.83 10.22
C LYS A 64 9.98 -7.49 9.03
N GLN A 65 8.71 -7.18 9.29
CA GLN A 65 7.83 -6.63 8.27
C GLN A 65 8.16 -5.16 8.03
N THR A 66 9.13 -4.89 7.15
CA THR A 66 9.36 -3.52 6.69
C THR A 66 8.14 -3.04 5.91
N SER A 67 7.44 -2.03 6.40
CA SER A 67 6.36 -1.40 5.64
C SER A 67 6.95 -0.78 4.38
N ARG A 68 6.33 -1.01 3.23
CA ARG A 68 6.75 -0.38 1.97
C ARG A 68 6.73 1.14 2.15
N GLU A 69 7.89 1.77 2.04
CA GLU A 69 8.00 3.23 2.10
C GLU A 69 7.12 3.85 1.00
N LYS A 70 6.23 4.76 1.39
CA LYS A 70 5.43 5.51 0.43
C LYS A 70 6.41 6.40 -0.33
N LYS A 71 6.69 6.07 -1.61
CA LYS A 71 7.45 6.94 -2.49
C LYS A 71 6.82 8.33 -2.47
N ALA A 72 7.57 9.33 -2.02
CA ALA A 72 7.14 10.71 -2.06
C ALA A 72 6.75 11.06 -3.51
N LYS A 73 5.59 11.69 -3.69
CA LYS A 73 5.17 12.16 -5.01
C LYS A 73 6.14 13.26 -5.42
N LYS A 74 6.96 13.03 -6.45
CA LYS A 74 7.78 14.09 -7.05
C LYS A 74 6.83 15.15 -7.61
N GLN A 75 6.91 16.37 -7.09
CA GLN A 75 6.25 17.53 -7.71
C GLN A 75 7.01 17.88 -8.99
N VAL A 76 6.27 18.01 -10.09
CA VAL A 76 6.80 18.47 -11.38
C VAL A 76 6.58 19.97 -11.42
N TYR A 77 7.67 20.73 -11.58
CA TYR A 77 7.65 22.17 -11.72
C TYR A 77 7.70 22.53 -13.21
N TYR A 78 6.89 23.51 -13.59
CA TYR A 78 6.90 24.11 -14.92
C TYR A 78 7.37 25.56 -14.78
N GLU A 79 8.33 25.94 -15.61
CA GLU A 79 8.90 27.30 -15.63
C GLU A 79 8.39 28.04 -16.86
N VAL A 80 7.99 29.30 -16.67
CA VAL A 80 7.60 30.18 -17.77
C VAL A 80 8.84 30.58 -18.55
N THR A 81 9.01 30.03 -19.76
CA THR A 81 10.13 30.33 -20.65
C THR A 81 9.86 31.57 -21.51
N GLN A 82 10.92 32.27 -21.91
CA GLN A 82 10.81 33.48 -22.74
C GLN A 82 10.41 33.21 -24.20
N THR A 83 10.58 31.97 -24.69
CA THR A 83 10.44 31.59 -26.11
C THR A 83 9.32 30.57 -26.34
N GLY A 84 8.42 30.39 -25.38
CA GLY A 84 7.34 29.41 -25.43
C GLY A 84 6.28 29.66 -26.51
N ARG A 85 5.57 28.59 -26.89
CA ARG A 85 4.47 28.60 -27.88
C ARG A 85 3.24 29.44 -27.46
N LEU A 86 3.16 29.80 -26.19
CA LEU A 86 2.35 30.91 -25.69
C LEU A 86 3.33 32.07 -25.51
N THR A 87 3.18 33.12 -26.32
CA THR A 87 3.96 34.35 -26.12
C THR A 87 3.76 34.84 -24.69
N ILE A 88 4.81 35.36 -24.06
CA ILE A 88 4.80 35.88 -22.68
C ILE A 88 3.59 36.79 -22.47
N SER A 89 3.24 37.61 -23.47
CA SER A 89 2.08 38.49 -23.48
C SER A 89 0.75 37.80 -23.19
N ASP A 90 0.57 36.57 -23.65
CA ASP A 90 -0.72 35.86 -23.58
C ASP A 90 -0.83 35.10 -22.26
N PHE A 91 0.28 34.56 -21.77
CA PHE A 91 0.32 33.91 -20.46
C PHE A 91 0.29 34.94 -19.32
N GLU A 92 1.00 36.05 -19.44
CA GLU A 92 0.99 37.18 -18.50
C GLU A 92 -0.40 37.84 -18.44
N LYS A 93 -1.08 38.04 -19.57
CA LYS A 93 -2.47 38.56 -19.57
C LYS A 93 -3.47 37.64 -18.88
N VAL A 94 -3.25 36.32 -18.93
CA VAL A 94 -4.18 35.32 -18.36
C VAL A 94 -3.86 35.00 -16.90
N THR A 95 -2.59 35.06 -16.50
CA THR A 95 -2.13 34.61 -15.17
C THR A 95 -1.47 35.70 -14.32
N GLY A 96 -1.04 36.81 -14.93
CA GLY A 96 -0.34 37.91 -14.26
C GLY A 96 1.11 37.61 -13.86
N ALA A 97 1.71 36.52 -14.36
CA ALA A 97 3.01 36.04 -13.93
C ALA A 97 4.16 36.41 -14.87
N GLU A 98 5.27 36.88 -14.30
CA GLU A 98 6.48 37.25 -15.02
C GLU A 98 7.31 36.03 -15.48
N PRO A 99 8.17 36.19 -16.51
CA PRO A 99 9.10 35.15 -16.95
C PRO A 99 10.00 34.65 -15.79
N GLY A 100 10.19 33.32 -15.70
CA GLY A 100 10.92 32.68 -14.60
C GLY A 100 10.05 32.28 -13.40
N ALA A 101 8.76 32.62 -13.38
CA ALA A 101 7.81 32.09 -12.42
C ALA A 101 7.67 30.57 -12.55
N LYS A 102 7.65 29.88 -11.40
CA LYS A 102 7.51 28.42 -11.31
C LYS A 102 6.09 28.08 -10.90
N PHE A 103 5.55 27.05 -11.53
CA PHE A 103 4.21 26.55 -11.27
C PHE A 103 4.20 25.05 -11.04
N VAL A 104 3.28 24.59 -10.20
CA VAL A 104 3.00 23.18 -9.96
C VAL A 104 1.64 22.83 -10.53
N LEU A 105 1.57 21.69 -11.23
CA LEU A 105 0.32 21.14 -11.71
C LEU A 105 -0.31 20.23 -10.65
N GLU A 106 -1.37 20.71 -10.01
CA GLU A 106 -2.11 19.92 -9.04
C GLU A 106 -3.27 19.14 -9.67
N LYS A 107 -3.43 17.90 -9.22
CA LYS A 107 -4.58 17.07 -9.56
C LYS A 107 -5.89 17.74 -9.10
N PRO A 108 -7.00 17.51 -9.83
CA PRO A 108 -8.30 18.03 -9.44
C PRO A 108 -8.66 17.63 -7.99
N ARG A 109 -9.22 18.56 -7.23
CA ARG A 109 -9.68 18.34 -5.83
C ARG A 109 -11.19 18.57 -5.73
N GLY A 110 -11.85 17.76 -4.90
CA GLY A 110 -13.29 17.90 -4.63
C GLY A 110 -14.16 17.53 -5.84
N ARG A 111 -15.14 18.38 -6.18
CA ARG A 111 -16.05 18.18 -7.32
C ARG A 111 -15.48 18.63 -8.68
N SER A 112 -14.33 19.31 -8.69
CA SER A 112 -13.70 19.76 -9.93
C SER A 112 -13.00 18.61 -10.65
N LYS A 113 -13.12 18.57 -11.98
CA LYS A 113 -12.37 17.66 -12.86
C LYS A 113 -11.17 18.33 -13.54
N ALA A 114 -11.00 19.64 -13.37
CA ALA A 114 -9.95 20.41 -14.02
C ALA A 114 -8.64 20.39 -13.21
N TRP A 115 -7.51 20.27 -13.91
CA TRP A 115 -6.18 20.44 -13.34
C TRP A 115 -5.95 21.90 -12.96
N ARG A 116 -5.23 22.12 -11.86
CA ARG A 116 -4.94 23.47 -11.37
C ARG A 116 -3.47 23.77 -11.55
N ILE A 117 -3.19 24.94 -12.11
CA ILE A 117 -1.86 25.53 -12.14
C ILE A 117 -1.78 26.40 -10.89
N MET A 118 -0.88 26.10 -9.96
CA MET A 118 -0.63 26.93 -8.78
C MET A 118 0.79 27.47 -8.81
N PRO A 119 1.02 28.73 -8.40
CA PRO A 119 2.38 29.23 -8.21
C PRO A 119 3.09 28.34 -7.18
N ALA A 120 4.33 28.00 -7.49
CA ALA A 120 5.22 27.20 -6.64
C ALA A 120 5.71 28.01 -5.44
#